data_AF-A0A0K8MF35-F1
#
_entry.id   AF-A0A0K8MF35-F1
#
_cell.length_a   1.000
_cell.length_b   1.000
_cell.length_c   1.000
_cell.angle_alpha   90.00
_cell.angle_beta   90.00
_cell.angle_gamma   90.00
#
_symmetry.space_group_name_H-M   'P 1'
#
loop_
_entity.id
_entity.type
_entity.pdbx_description
1 polymer ?
#
loop_
_entity_poly.entity_id
_entity_poly.type
_entity_poly.pdbx_seq_one_letter_code
_entity_poly.pdbx_strand_id
1 'polypeptide(L)'
;MKSKTSRKIRTLWQKYVNNQKIMADELAFLSDALSVPVYKYIQVSAAVGTEFMMEDTCEYIGLSVLITQFDKVASEILSALDNLQDIQLTSDTIEGFKKRIQSLRGRLQVQLASADGSALLRLHQMIRSYEQVLASKNHG
;
A
#
# COMPACT_ATOMS: atom_id res chain seq x y z
N MET A 1 -10.83 -6.71 -2.30
CA MET A 1 -9.73 -5.75 -2.06
C MET A 1 -9.60 -4.72 -3.18
N LYS A 2 -9.45 -5.14 -4.44
CA LYS A 2 -9.29 -4.24 -5.60
C LYS A 2 -10.31 -3.08 -5.64
N SER A 3 -11.60 -3.39 -5.55
CA SER A 3 -12.68 -2.40 -5.55
C SER A 3 -12.63 -1.42 -4.38
N LYS A 4 -12.18 -1.86 -3.20
CA LYS A 4 -12.00 -1.00 -2.01
C LYS A 4 -10.82 -0.07 -2.19
N THR A 5 -9.68 -0.57 -2.67
CA THR A 5 -8.48 0.22 -2.95
C THR A 5 -8.73 1.26 -4.05
N SER A 6 -9.30 0.83 -5.18
CA SER A 6 -9.67 1.72 -6.29
C SER A 6 -10.61 2.83 -5.82
N ARG A 7 -11.66 2.50 -5.06
CA ARG A 7 -12.57 3.50 -4.49
C ARG A 7 -11.85 4.48 -3.55
N LYS A 8 -10.97 3.99 -2.68
CA LYS A 8 -10.21 4.83 -1.74
C LYS A 8 -9.30 5.81 -2.48
N ILE A 9 -8.60 5.34 -3.52
CA ILE A 9 -7.74 6.17 -4.37
C ILE A 9 -8.56 7.22 -5.12
N ARG A 10 -9.71 6.84 -5.69
CA ARG A 10 -10.61 7.78 -6.35
C ARG A 10 -11.12 8.86 -5.39
N THR A 11 -11.53 8.48 -4.18
CA THR A 11 -11.97 9.45 -3.16
C THR A 11 -10.84 10.41 -2.79
N LEU A 12 -9.61 9.91 -2.62
CA LEU A 12 -8.44 10.75 -2.37
C LEU A 12 -8.13 11.70 -3.52
N TRP A 13 -8.24 11.22 -4.76
CA TRP A 13 -8.08 12.05 -5.96
C TRP A 13 -9.14 13.16 -6.03
N GLN A 14 -10.42 12.82 -5.82
CA GLN A 14 -11.50 13.81 -5.78
C GLN A 14 -11.28 14.85 -4.70
N LYS A 15 -10.85 14.44 -3.50
CA LYS A 15 -10.53 15.36 -2.41
C LYS A 15 -9.36 16.27 -2.76
N TYR A 16 -8.31 15.72 -3.37
CA TYR A 16 -7.16 16.50 -3.80
C TYR A 16 -7.54 17.55 -4.85
N VAL A 17 -8.28 17.17 -5.89
CA VAL A 17 -8.75 18.09 -6.95
C VAL A 17 -9.64 19.20 -6.39
N ASN A 18 -10.50 18.87 -5.42
CA ASN A 18 -11.43 19.82 -4.81
C ASN A 18 -10.87 20.56 -3.59
N ASN A 19 -9.57 20.45 -3.29
CA ASN A 19 -8.92 21.02 -2.10
C ASN A 19 -9.65 20.68 -0.77
N GLN A 20 -10.20 19.48 -0.69
CA GLN A 20 -10.90 18.99 0.49
C GLN A 20 -9.92 18.40 1.51
N LYS A 21 -10.29 18.47 2.78
CA LYS A 21 -9.51 17.92 3.88
C LYS A 21 -9.37 16.40 3.76
N ILE A 22 -8.12 15.92 3.83
CA ILE A 22 -7.79 14.49 3.98
C ILE A 22 -7.96 14.10 5.45
N MET A 23 -8.68 13.01 5.68
CA MET A 23 -9.01 12.51 7.02
C MET A 23 -7.89 11.61 7.56
N ALA A 24 -7.91 11.34 8.87
CA ALA A 24 -6.86 10.57 9.54
C ALA A 24 -6.72 9.14 8.98
N ASP A 25 -7.82 8.47 8.68
CA ASP A 25 -7.84 7.11 8.09
C ASP A 25 -7.31 7.08 6.64
N GLU A 26 -7.46 8.18 5.92
CA GLU A 26 -6.94 8.37 4.57
C GLU A 26 -5.44 8.66 4.58
N LEU A 27 -4.96 9.46 5.55
CA LEU A 27 -3.53 9.64 5.80
C LEU A 27 -2.86 8.33 6.21
N ALA A 28 -3.51 7.54 7.07
CA ALA A 28 -3.03 6.21 7.44
C ALA A 28 -2.89 5.30 6.21
N PHE A 29 -3.88 5.28 5.33
CA PHE A 29 -3.80 4.53 4.07
C PHE A 29 -2.62 4.99 3.19
N LEU A 30 -2.41 6.30 3.03
CA LEU A 30 -1.28 6.83 2.26
C LEU A 30 0.06 6.47 2.91
N SER A 31 0.14 6.49 4.24
CA SER A 31 1.32 6.09 5.00
C SER A 31 1.59 4.58 4.93
N ASP A 32 0.56 3.75 4.85
CA ASP A 32 0.73 2.30 4.68
C ASP A 32 1.08 1.93 3.23
N ALA A 33 0.83 2.83 2.28
CA ALA A 33 1.13 2.66 0.86
C ALA A 33 2.50 3.24 0.44
N LEU A 34 3.39 3.59 1.37
CA LEU A 34 4.65 4.32 1.09
C LEU A 34 5.58 3.65 0.07
N SER A 35 5.53 2.32 -0.05
CA SER A 35 6.28 1.56 -1.05
C SER A 35 5.75 1.71 -2.48
N VAL A 36 4.63 2.39 -2.67
CA VAL A 36 3.94 2.58 -3.95
C VAL A 36 3.67 4.07 -4.17
N PRO A 37 3.86 4.62 -5.39
CA PRO A 37 3.74 6.07 -5.61
C PRO A 37 2.28 6.55 -5.70
N VAL A 38 1.43 6.19 -4.74
CA VAL A 38 -0.01 6.53 -4.73
C VAL A 38 -0.24 8.04 -4.67
N TYR A 39 0.48 8.73 -3.78
CA TYR A 39 0.35 10.19 -3.66
C TYR A 39 0.80 10.89 -4.94
N LYS A 40 1.93 10.46 -5.52
CA LYS A 40 2.44 11.00 -6.78
C LYS A 40 1.48 10.73 -7.95
N TYR A 41 0.88 9.54 -8.00
CA TYR A 41 -0.20 9.24 -8.95
C TYR A 41 -1.35 10.25 -8.82
N ILE A 42 -1.82 10.54 -7.61
CA ILE A 42 -2.91 11.50 -7.38
C ILE A 42 -2.55 12.88 -7.93
N GLN A 43 -1.34 13.36 -7.64
CA GLN A 43 -0.88 14.68 -8.11
C GLN A 43 -0.83 14.77 -9.64
N VAL A 44 -0.25 13.76 -10.30
CA VAL A 44 -0.10 13.75 -11.76
C VAL A 44 -1.44 13.57 -12.45
N SER A 45 -2.29 12.64 -12.00
CA SER A 45 -3.64 12.45 -12.55
C SER A 45 -4.52 13.69 -12.37
N ALA A 46 -4.42 14.40 -11.24
CA ALA A 46 -5.10 15.67 -11.04
C ALA A 46 -4.60 16.76 -11.99
N ALA A 47 -3.29 16.87 -12.20
CA ALA A 47 -2.70 17.85 -13.12
C ALA A 47 -3.04 17.59 -14.60
N VAL A 48 -3.15 16.32 -15.01
CA VAL A 48 -3.60 15.94 -16.35
C VAL A 48 -5.12 16.09 -16.50
N GLY A 49 -5.86 16.02 -15.39
CA GLY A 49 -7.32 16.10 -15.36
C GLY A 49 -8.04 14.77 -15.62
N THR A 50 -7.33 13.63 -15.54
CA THR A 50 -7.93 12.30 -15.77
C THR A 50 -7.30 11.21 -14.91
N GLU A 51 -8.13 10.30 -14.40
CA GLU A 51 -7.69 9.09 -13.68
C GLU A 51 -7.15 8.05 -14.67
N PHE A 52 -5.94 7.55 -14.43
CA PHE A 52 -5.32 6.52 -15.28
C PHE A 52 -4.88 5.27 -14.51
N MET A 53 -5.49 5.01 -13.35
CA MET A 53 -5.11 3.85 -12.51
C MET A 53 -5.58 2.55 -13.14
N MET A 54 -4.69 1.56 -13.23
CA MET A 54 -5.01 0.23 -13.74
C MET A 54 -5.52 -0.69 -12.61
N GLU A 55 -6.33 -1.69 -12.96
CA GLU A 55 -6.95 -2.60 -11.97
C GLU A 55 -5.95 -3.50 -11.24
N ASP A 56 -4.97 -4.01 -11.97
CA ASP A 56 -3.82 -4.79 -11.45
C ASP A 56 -2.99 -3.97 -10.45
N THR A 57 -2.83 -2.68 -10.72
CA THR A 57 -2.11 -1.74 -9.86
C THR A 57 -2.89 -1.49 -8.57
N CYS A 58 -4.22 -1.40 -8.64
CA CYS A 58 -5.07 -1.32 -7.45
C CYS A 58 -4.98 -2.58 -6.58
N GLU A 59 -4.85 -3.76 -7.20
CA GLU A 59 -4.62 -5.02 -6.49
C GLU A 59 -3.26 -5.02 -5.78
N TYR A 60 -2.21 -4.68 -6.51
CA TYR A 60 -0.86 -4.58 -5.97
C TYR A 60 -0.77 -3.59 -4.80
N ILE A 61 -1.33 -2.38 -4.94
CA ILE A 61 -1.43 -1.39 -3.85
C ILE A 61 -2.16 -1.98 -2.65
N GLY A 62 -3.30 -2.64 -2.89
CA GLY A 62 -4.09 -3.24 -1.81
C GLY A 62 -3.31 -4.30 -1.03
N LEU A 63 -2.56 -5.16 -1.71
CA LEU A 63 -1.71 -6.18 -1.09
C LEU A 63 -0.50 -5.57 -0.37
N SER A 64 0.12 -4.53 -0.95
CA SER A 64 1.24 -3.83 -0.32
C SER A 64 0.83 -3.16 0.98
N VAL A 65 -0.33 -2.50 1.01
CA VAL A 65 -0.92 -1.92 2.23
C VAL A 65 -1.22 -3.02 3.25
N LEU A 66 -1.82 -4.13 2.82
CA LEU A 66 -2.14 -5.25 3.70
C LEU A 66 -0.89 -5.84 4.35
N ILE A 67 0.19 -6.04 3.60
CA ILE A 67 1.47 -6.53 4.14
C ILE A 67 2.05 -5.55 5.15
N THR A 68 2.05 -4.26 4.82
CA THR A 68 2.56 -3.23 5.73
C THR A 68 1.79 -3.22 7.06
N GLN A 69 0.46 -3.32 7.01
CA GLN A 69 -0.38 -3.41 8.20
C GLN A 69 -0.15 -4.72 8.95
N PHE A 70 -0.02 -5.84 8.23
CA PHE A 70 0.27 -7.13 8.83
C PHE A 70 1.62 -7.11 9.55
N ASP A 71 2.67 -6.54 8.98
CA ASP A 71 4.00 -6.48 9.59
C ASP A 71 4.01 -5.65 10.87
N LYS A 72 3.25 -4.55 10.92
CA LYS A 72 3.05 -3.76 12.16
C LYS A 72 2.40 -4.60 13.26
N VAL A 73 1.26 -5.21 12.97
CA VAL A 73 0.52 -6.04 13.93
C VAL A 73 1.33 -7.28 14.34
N ALA A 74 1.99 -7.93 13.38
CA ALA A 74 2.84 -9.08 13.65
C ALA A 74 3.99 -8.72 14.59
N SER A 75 4.62 -7.55 14.39
CA SER A 75 5.70 -7.08 15.26
C SER A 75 5.22 -6.81 16.68
N GLU A 76 4.06 -6.17 16.84
CA GLU A 76 3.43 -5.95 18.15
C GLU A 76 3.10 -7.29 18.86
N ILE A 77 2.52 -8.24 18.13
CA ILE A 77 2.19 -9.56 18.68
C ILE A 77 3.46 -10.33 19.05
N LEU A 78 4.49 -10.31 18.20
CA LEU A 78 5.76 -10.98 18.50
C LEU A 78 6.41 -10.39 19.75
N SER A 79 6.43 -9.07 19.88
CA SER A 79 6.94 -8.39 21.08
C SER A 79 6.13 -8.73 22.33
N ALA A 80 4.79 -8.80 22.24
CA ALA A 80 3.95 -9.23 23.35
C ALA A 80 4.22 -10.68 23.75
N LEU A 81 4.47 -11.57 22.79
CA LEU A 81 4.81 -12.96 23.04
C LEU A 81 6.19 -13.12 23.66
N ASP A 82 7.16 -12.28 23.30
CA ASP A 82 8.48 -12.24 23.93
C ASP A 82 8.35 -11.87 25.42
N ASN A 83 7.58 -10.82 25.74
CA ASN A 83 7.31 -10.42 27.12
C ASN A 83 6.57 -11.51 27.93
N LEU A 84 5.72 -12.29 27.27
CA LEU A 84 4.96 -13.38 27.89
C LEU A 84 5.82 -14.64 28.11
N GLN A 85 6.82 -14.87 27.25
CA GLN A 85 7.79 -15.95 27.40
C GLN A 85 8.63 -15.75 28.67
N ASP A 86 8.89 -14.50 29.05
CA ASP A 86 9.58 -14.14 30.29
C ASP A 86 8.77 -14.49 31.56
N ILE A 87 7.46 -14.77 31.44
CA ILE A 87 6.52 -15.01 32.56
C ILE A 87 6.10 -16.51 32.65
N GLN A 88 6.96 -17.44 32.23
CA GLN A 88 6.79 -18.91 32.37
C GLN A 88 5.70 -19.59 31.51
N LEU A 89 5.38 -19.07 30.33
CA LEU A 89 4.62 -19.88 29.35
C LEU A 89 5.53 -20.94 28.70
N THR A 90 5.01 -22.15 28.49
CA THR A 90 5.76 -23.26 27.87
C THR A 90 6.28 -22.87 26.49
N SER A 91 7.61 -22.88 26.36
CA SER A 91 8.39 -22.44 25.19
C SER A 91 7.83 -22.91 23.84
N ASP A 92 7.37 -24.17 23.78
CA ASP A 92 6.94 -24.82 22.53
C ASP A 92 5.66 -24.19 21.94
N THR A 93 4.75 -23.69 22.78
CA THR A 93 3.49 -23.08 22.31
C THR A 93 3.75 -21.69 21.73
N ILE A 94 4.62 -20.92 22.38
CA ILE A 94 5.03 -19.59 21.90
C ILE A 94 5.82 -19.73 20.60
N GLU A 95 6.74 -20.68 20.51
CA GLU A 95 7.50 -20.94 19.29
C GLU A 95 6.59 -21.36 18.13
N GLY A 96 5.62 -22.24 18.39
CA GLY A 96 4.61 -22.64 17.41
C GLY A 96 3.79 -21.45 16.89
N PHE A 97 3.44 -20.50 17.76
CA PHE A 97 2.71 -19.30 17.36
C PHE A 97 3.58 -18.34 16.54
N LYS A 98 4.84 -18.09 16.96
CA LYS A 98 5.82 -17.30 16.20
C LYS A 98 6.00 -17.86 14.78
N LYS A 99 6.14 -19.18 14.63
CA LYS A 99 6.23 -19.86 13.32
C LYS A 99 4.98 -19.64 12.45
N ARG A 100 3.78 -19.65 13.04
CA ARG A 100 2.53 -19.37 12.31
C ARG A 100 2.47 -17.95 11.78
N ILE A 101 2.85 -16.96 12.58
CA ILE A 101 2.94 -15.55 12.14
C ILE A 101 3.91 -15.41 10.97
N GLN A 102 5.11 -15.98 11.10
CA GLN A 102 6.12 -15.93 10.03
C GLN A 102 5.64 -16.63 8.75
N SER A 103 4.94 -17.77 8.88
CA SER A 103 4.34 -18.47 7.73
C SER A 103 3.27 -17.62 7.03
N LEU A 104 2.41 -16.94 7.78
CA LEU A 104 1.42 -16.01 7.23
C LEU A 104 2.08 -14.84 6.49
N ARG A 105 3.14 -14.25 7.06
CA ARG A 105 3.95 -13.22 6.38
C ARG A 105 4.48 -13.72 5.04
N GLY A 106 5.06 -14.93 5.02
CA GLY A 106 5.58 -15.53 3.80
C GLY A 106 4.50 -15.74 2.73
N ARG A 107 3.30 -16.20 3.12
CA ARG A 107 2.18 -16.36 2.19
C ARG A 107 1.73 -15.02 1.59
N LEU A 108 1.65 -13.97 2.40
CA LEU A 108 1.30 -12.64 1.90
C LEU A 108 2.37 -12.09 0.94
N GLN A 109 3.65 -12.28 1.25
CA GLN A 109 4.75 -11.88 0.36
C GLN A 109 4.71 -12.60 -0.98
N VAL A 110 4.41 -13.90 -0.99
CA VAL A 110 4.19 -14.66 -2.23
C VAL A 110 2.99 -14.12 -3.00
N GLN A 111 1.89 -13.78 -2.33
CA GLN A 111 0.74 -13.16 -2.97
C GLN A 111 1.08 -11.80 -3.59
N LEU A 112 1.85 -10.95 -2.91
CA LEU A 112 2.32 -9.68 -3.47
C LEU A 112 3.25 -9.88 -4.67
N ALA A 113 4.17 -10.83 -4.60
CA ALA A 113 5.03 -11.18 -5.73
C ALA A 113 4.22 -11.69 -6.93
N SER A 114 3.14 -12.44 -6.67
CA SER A 114 2.21 -12.93 -7.69
C SER A 114 1.28 -11.85 -8.24
N ALA A 115 1.02 -10.77 -7.50
CA ALA A 115 0.20 -9.63 -7.91
C ALA A 115 0.91 -8.71 -8.92
N ASP A 116 1.79 -9.30 -9.71
CA ASP A 116 2.50 -8.73 -10.84
C ASP A 116 3.36 -7.50 -10.50
N GLY A 117 4.65 -7.72 -10.25
CA GLY A 117 5.64 -6.64 -10.11
C GLY A 117 5.71 -5.70 -11.31
N SER A 118 5.21 -6.11 -12.48
CA SER A 118 5.11 -5.22 -13.63
C SER A 118 3.97 -4.20 -13.54
N ALA A 119 2.97 -4.39 -12.68
CA ALA A 119 1.92 -3.40 -12.42
C ALA A 119 2.50 -2.11 -11.79
N LEU A 120 3.41 -2.27 -10.81
CA LEU A 120 4.14 -1.14 -10.21
C LEU A 120 5.03 -0.45 -11.24
N LEU A 121 5.71 -1.21 -12.10
CA LEU A 121 6.56 -0.67 -13.16
C LEU A 121 5.72 0.13 -14.17
N ARG A 122 4.58 -0.41 -14.61
CA ARG A 122 3.62 0.26 -15.51
C ARG A 122 3.13 1.57 -14.90
N LEU A 123 2.74 1.56 -13.62
CA LEU A 123 2.34 2.78 -12.91
C LEU A 123 3.45 3.84 -12.96
N HIS A 124 4.69 3.47 -12.67
CA HIS A 124 5.81 4.40 -12.72
C HIS A 124 6.05 4.95 -14.13
N GLN A 125 5.97 4.10 -15.15
CA GLN A 125 6.12 4.52 -16.55
C GLN A 125 5.02 5.50 -16.97
N MET A 126 3.76 5.22 -16.60
CA MET A 126 2.64 6.11 -16.89
C MET A 126 2.77 7.46 -16.18
N ILE A 127 3.11 7.46 -14.89
CA ILE A 127 3.38 8.70 -14.14
C ILE A 127 4.44 9.53 -14.87
N ARG A 128 5.59 8.92 -15.23
CA ARG A 128 6.67 9.63 -15.92
C ARG A 128 6.25 10.16 -17.29
N SER A 129 5.51 9.38 -18.06
CA SER A 129 5.00 9.79 -19.37
C SER A 129 4.12 11.04 -19.25
N TYR A 130 3.19 11.06 -18.29
CA TYR A 130 2.35 12.22 -18.04
C TYR A 130 3.13 13.42 -17.48
N GLU A 131 4.13 13.20 -16.63
CA GLU A 131 5.02 14.28 -16.17
C GLU A 131 5.74 14.95 -17.34
N GLN A 132 6.24 14.18 -18.31
CA GLN A 132 6.89 14.72 -19.52
C GLN A 132 5.92 15.55 -20.36
N VAL A 133 4.68 15.07 -20.54
CA VAL A 133 3.64 15.83 -21.26
C VAL A 133 3.34 17.14 -20.55
N LEU A 134 3.18 17.13 -19.22
CA LEU A 134 2.93 18.35 -18.44
C LEU A 134 4.10 19.34 -18.52
N ALA A 135 5.34 18.86 -18.44
CA ALA A 135 6.53 19.70 -18.58
C ALA A 135 6.60 20.34 -19.97
N SER A 136 6.29 19.60 -21.03
CA SER A 136 6.30 20.13 -22.41
C SER A 136 5.25 21.22 -22.63
N LYS A 137 4.09 21.13 -21.98
CA LYS A 137 3.03 22.15 -22.05
C LYS A 137 3.35 23.43 -21.27
N ASN A 138 4.23 23.37 -20.28
CA ASN A 138 4.60 24.52 -19.46
C ASN A 138 5.80 25.29 -20.03
N HIS A 139 6.51 24.73 -21.02
CA HIS A 139 7.69 25.33 -21.65
C HIS A 139 7.47 25.74 -23.11
N GLY A 140 6.25 25.61 -23.64
CA GLY A 140 5.83 26.13 -24.95
C GLY A 140 4.77 27.21 -24.80
#